data_AF-A0A1L9GXX3-F1
#
_entry.id   AF-A0A1L9GXX3-F1
#
_cell.length_a   1.000
_cell.length_b   1.000
_cell.length_c   1.000
_cell.angle_alpha   90.00
_cell.angle_beta   90.00
_cell.angle_gamma   90.00
#
_symmetry.space_group_name_H-M   'P 1'
#
loop_
_entity.id
_entity.type
_entity.pdbx_description
1 polymer ?
#
loop_
_entity_poly.entity_id
_entity_poly.type
_entity_poly.pdbx_seq_one_letter_code
_entity_poly.pdbx_strand_id
1 'polypeptide(L)'
;MLASKKGVTLIELLIVVGVISIVAAVGGDILLTVIRAYKKAQILGTVEQNGSVSSTFLENNLRDASVIRYEGGGQFVEIPEGESVSSDYIKITSSQGVTATIQFVEGGTGGSCPNGKIEVDGVSITSTDVNSGVNVIKKNGGAIFTIYNPDNTPPVITTIFDVTQACQSPVTAKAEFNTTVTLRGNYGD
;
A
#
# COMPACT_ATOMS: atom_id res chain seq x y z
N MET A 1 -16.65 -57.38 -45.90
CA MET A 1 -16.70 -56.25 -44.95
C MET A 1 -17.01 -54.99 -45.74
N LEU A 2 -18.28 -54.60 -45.81
CA LEU A 2 -18.70 -53.32 -46.39
C LEU A 2 -18.89 -52.33 -45.24
N ALA A 3 -17.94 -51.42 -45.09
CA ALA A 3 -18.04 -50.34 -44.12
C ALA A 3 -19.18 -49.39 -44.53
N SER A 4 -20.27 -49.38 -43.77
CA SER A 4 -21.37 -48.44 -43.95
C SER A 4 -20.89 -47.02 -43.66
N LYS A 5 -20.75 -46.20 -44.70
CA LYS A 5 -20.50 -44.76 -44.56
C LYS A 5 -21.81 -44.08 -44.17
N LYS A 6 -22.09 -43.96 -42.87
CA LYS A 6 -23.20 -43.14 -42.36
C LYS A 6 -22.87 -41.66 -42.63
N GLY A 7 -23.67 -41.02 -43.47
CA GLY A 7 -23.61 -39.57 -43.69
C GLY A 7 -24.14 -38.83 -42.47
N VAL A 8 -23.44 -37.76 -42.06
CA VAL A 8 -23.88 -36.87 -40.98
C VAL A 8 -25.18 -36.20 -41.40
N THR A 9 -26.19 -36.25 -40.54
CA THR A 9 -27.48 -35.60 -40.82
C THR A 9 -27.40 -34.11 -40.50
N LEU A 10 -28.16 -33.28 -41.21
CA LEU A 10 -28.15 -31.82 -41.06
C LEU A 10 -28.56 -31.39 -39.64
N ILE A 11 -29.46 -32.13 -39.00
CA ILE A 11 -29.86 -31.92 -37.60
C ILE A 11 -28.72 -32.20 -36.62
N GLU A 12 -27.91 -33.22 -36.88
CA GLU A 12 -26.78 -33.61 -36.04
C GLU A 12 -25.67 -32.55 -36.10
N LEU A 13 -25.42 -31.96 -37.28
CA LEU A 13 -24.54 -30.81 -37.43
C LEU A 13 -25.05 -29.59 -36.64
N LEU A 14 -26.36 -29.32 -36.67
CA LEU A 14 -26.97 -28.19 -35.98
C LEU A 14 -26.85 -28.34 -34.46
N ILE A 15 -27.06 -29.55 -33.93
CA ILE A 15 -26.86 -29.86 -32.51
C ILE A 15 -25.39 -29.65 -32.12
N VAL A 16 -24.44 -30.12 -32.93
CA VAL A 16 -22.99 -29.94 -32.64
C VAL A 16 -22.61 -28.46 -32.58
N VAL A 17 -23.05 -27.64 -33.54
CA VAL A 17 -22.78 -26.19 -33.52
C VAL A 17 -23.42 -25.52 -32.29
N GLY A 18 -24.64 -25.92 -31.93
CA GLY A 18 -25.32 -25.47 -30.72
C GLY A 18 -24.51 -25.76 -29.46
N VAL A 19 -24.05 -27.01 -29.30
CA VAL A 19 -23.20 -27.42 -28.15
C VAL A 19 -21.88 -26.64 -28.12
N ILE A 20 -21.20 -26.48 -29.26
CA ILE A 20 -19.94 -25.73 -29.35
C ILE A 20 -20.15 -24.27 -28.93
N SER A 21 -21.25 -23.63 -29.33
CA SER A 21 -21.54 -22.25 -28.97
C SER A 21 -21.67 -22.04 -27.46
N ILE A 22 -22.35 -22.97 -26.78
CA ILE A 22 -22.51 -22.97 -25.31
C ILE A 22 -21.16 -23.20 -24.63
N VAL A 23 -20.38 -24.20 -25.08
CA VAL A 23 -19.06 -24.49 -24.51
C VAL A 23 -18.10 -23.31 -24.69
N ALA A 24 -18.11 -22.67 -25.86
CA ALA A 24 -17.28 -21.50 -26.13
C ALA A 24 -17.67 -20.31 -25.24
N ALA A 25 -18.98 -20.07 -25.05
CA ALA A 25 -19.47 -19.01 -24.17
C ALA A 25 -19.03 -19.24 -22.71
N VAL A 26 -19.33 -20.43 -22.16
CA VAL A 26 -18.97 -20.78 -20.78
C VAL A 26 -17.46 -20.82 -20.58
N GLY A 27 -16.71 -21.38 -21.54
CA GLY A 27 -15.25 -21.44 -21.49
C GLY A 27 -14.61 -20.05 -21.52
N GLY A 28 -15.16 -19.13 -22.31
CA GLY A 28 -14.72 -17.74 -22.35
C GLY A 28 -14.89 -17.02 -21.01
N ASP A 29 -16.07 -17.16 -20.38
CA ASP A 29 -16.37 -16.55 -19.09
C ASP A 29 -15.46 -17.06 -17.97
N ILE A 30 -15.19 -18.37 -17.96
CA ILE A 30 -14.26 -19.00 -17.01
C ILE A 30 -12.85 -18.42 -17.19
N LEU A 31 -12.35 -18.36 -18.42
CA LEU A 31 -11.01 -17.85 -18.71
C LEU A 31 -10.86 -16.38 -18.29
N LEU A 32 -11.83 -15.53 -18.59
CA LEU A 32 -11.84 -14.13 -18.16
C LEU A 32 -11.85 -13.99 -16.64
N THR A 33 -12.62 -14.85 -15.96
CA THR A 33 -12.70 -14.87 -14.50
C THR A 33 -11.35 -15.25 -13.88
N VAL A 34 -10.68 -16.27 -14.40
CA VAL A 34 -9.35 -16.70 -13.94
C VAL A 34 -8.32 -15.58 -14.14
N ILE A 35 -8.33 -14.90 -15.30
CA ILE A 35 -7.41 -13.78 -15.56
C ILE A 35 -7.62 -12.64 -14.57
N ARG A 36 -8.87 -12.27 -14.27
CA ARG A 36 -9.18 -11.23 -13.27
C ARG A 36 -8.73 -11.64 -11.87
N ALA A 37 -8.98 -12.89 -11.49
CA ALA A 37 -8.57 -13.43 -10.20
C ALA A 37 -7.04 -13.42 -10.04
N TYR A 38 -6.31 -13.86 -11.07
CA TYR A 38 -4.85 -13.84 -11.09
C TYR A 38 -4.30 -12.42 -10.95
N LYS A 39 -4.80 -11.46 -11.74
CA LYS A 39 -4.40 -10.05 -11.64
C LYS A 39 -4.67 -9.46 -10.25
N LYS A 40 -5.83 -9.79 -9.66
CA LYS A 40 -6.16 -9.35 -8.30
C LYS A 40 -5.17 -9.88 -7.28
N ALA A 41 -4.82 -11.18 -7.35
CA ALA A 41 -3.86 -11.78 -6.44
C ALA A 41 -2.46 -11.15 -6.60
N GLN A 42 -2.01 -10.92 -7.84
CA GLN A 42 -0.74 -10.27 -8.12
C GLN A 42 -0.67 -8.84 -7.56
N ILE A 43 -1.70 -8.03 -7.81
CA ILE A 43 -1.76 -6.65 -7.32
C ILE A 43 -1.87 -6.61 -5.80
N LEU A 44 -2.67 -7.49 -5.20
CA LEU A 44 -2.75 -7.60 -3.74
C LEU A 44 -1.39 -7.95 -3.13
N GLY A 45 -0.66 -8.92 -3.71
CA GLY A 45 0.68 -9.25 -3.26
C GLY A 45 1.67 -8.09 -3.38
N THR A 46 1.55 -7.28 -4.44
CA THR A 46 2.36 -6.06 -4.62
C THR A 46 2.04 -5.01 -3.56
N VAL A 47 0.75 -4.80 -3.26
CA VAL A 47 0.27 -3.90 -2.21
C VAL A 47 0.77 -4.33 -0.83
N GLU A 48 0.62 -5.61 -0.49
CA GLU A 48 1.09 -6.18 0.77
C GLU A 48 2.61 -6.09 0.90
N GLN A 49 3.35 -6.43 -0.15
CA GLN A 49 4.81 -6.37 -0.14
C GLN A 49 5.33 -4.94 0.04
N ASN A 50 4.83 -3.97 -0.73
CA ASN A 50 5.28 -2.58 -0.63
C ASN A 50 4.93 -1.98 0.73
N GLY A 51 3.71 -2.23 1.23
CA GLY A 51 3.30 -1.74 2.53
C GLY A 51 4.04 -2.41 3.68
N SER A 52 4.33 -3.71 3.58
CA SER A 52 5.14 -4.45 4.55
C SER A 52 6.57 -3.92 4.61
N VAL A 53 7.23 -3.77 3.45
CA VAL A 53 8.58 -3.17 3.37
C VAL A 53 8.59 -1.77 3.95
N SER A 54 7.59 -0.94 3.64
CA SER A 54 7.49 0.42 4.17
C SER A 54 7.25 0.44 5.67
N SER A 55 6.34 -0.41 6.18
CA SER A 55 6.04 -0.52 7.61
C SER A 55 7.26 -0.98 8.40
N THR A 56 7.96 -2.03 7.94
CA THR A 56 9.20 -2.51 8.57
C THR A 56 10.31 -1.47 8.50
N PHE A 57 10.44 -0.76 7.37
CA PHE A 57 11.41 0.33 7.25
C PHE A 57 11.12 1.43 8.27
N LEU A 58 9.87 1.88 8.38
CA LEU A 58 9.46 2.90 9.34
C LEU A 58 9.68 2.40 10.77
N GLU A 59 9.26 1.18 11.11
CA GLU A 59 9.44 0.60 12.44
C GLU A 59 10.92 0.62 12.86
N ASN A 60 11.82 0.18 11.98
CA ASN A 60 13.25 0.15 12.27
C ASN A 60 13.82 1.57 12.48
N ASN A 61 13.49 2.50 11.59
CA ASN A 61 13.99 3.88 11.70
C ASN A 61 13.43 4.60 12.94
N LEU A 62 12.16 4.39 13.27
CA LEU A 62 11.51 4.98 14.44
C LEU A 62 12.02 4.36 15.75
N ARG A 63 12.33 3.06 15.74
CA ARG A 63 12.87 2.37 16.93
C ARG A 63 14.29 2.81 17.28
N ASP A 64 15.09 3.14 16.27
CA ASP A 64 16.46 3.64 16.44
C ASP A 64 16.51 5.16 16.72
N ALA A 65 15.38 5.85 16.62
CA ALA A 65 15.26 7.26 16.92
C ALA A 65 15.37 7.52 18.44
N SER A 66 16.19 8.51 18.79
CA SER A 66 16.31 9.07 20.14
C SER A 66 15.45 10.32 20.32
N VAL A 67 15.26 11.11 19.24
CA VAL A 67 14.47 12.34 19.24
C VAL A 67 13.53 12.35 18.05
N ILE A 68 12.28 12.76 18.26
CA ILE A 68 11.30 13.04 17.21
C ILE A 68 10.87 14.49 17.29
N ARG A 69 10.80 15.13 16.13
CA ARG A 69 10.23 16.46 15.94
C ARG A 69 9.17 16.39 14.87
N TYR A 70 8.12 17.19 15.02
CA TYR A 70 7.06 17.33 14.02
C TYR A 70 7.18 18.70 13.34
N GLU A 71 6.61 18.83 12.13
CA GLU A 71 6.52 20.12 11.47
C GLU A 71 5.43 20.98 12.11
N GLY A 72 5.83 22.07 12.77
CA GLY A 72 4.95 23.10 13.32
C GLY A 72 5.36 24.48 12.78
N GLY A 73 4.50 25.13 12.02
CA GLY A 73 4.76 26.49 11.52
C GLY A 73 5.97 26.59 10.55
N GLY A 74 6.26 25.52 9.81
CA GLY A 74 7.39 25.46 8.86
C GLY A 74 8.75 25.18 9.50
N GLN A 75 8.78 24.80 10.78
CA GLN A 75 9.98 24.35 11.49
C GLN A 75 9.73 23.02 12.19
N PHE A 76 10.80 22.25 12.42
CA PHE A 76 10.74 21.04 13.22
C PHE A 76 10.86 21.38 14.70
N VAL A 77 9.80 21.11 15.46
CA VAL A 77 9.69 21.42 16.89
C VAL A 77 9.54 20.12 17.69
N GLU A 78 10.06 20.12 18.91
CA GLU A 78 9.88 19.03 19.86
C GLU A 78 8.45 19.02 20.40
N ILE A 79 7.99 17.84 20.79
CA ILE A 79 6.66 17.63 21.35
C ILE A 79 6.76 17.88 22.85
N PRO A 80 6.00 18.82 23.43
CA PRO A 80 6.01 19.03 24.87
C PRO A 80 5.65 17.74 25.63
N GLU A 81 6.18 17.58 26.83
CA GLU A 81 5.78 16.48 27.71
C GLU A 81 4.29 16.57 28.02
N GLY A 82 3.63 15.42 28.08
CA GLY A 82 2.19 15.27 28.29
C GLY A 82 1.32 15.46 27.03
N GLU A 83 1.91 15.86 25.90
CA GLU A 83 1.14 16.22 24.70
C GLU A 83 1.15 15.14 23.62
N SER A 84 0.12 15.18 22.77
CA SER A 84 0.00 14.36 21.56
C SER A 84 -0.11 15.22 20.30
N VAL A 85 0.61 14.86 19.25
CA VAL A 85 0.58 15.56 17.97
C VAL A 85 0.38 14.58 16.82
N SER A 86 -0.49 14.95 15.88
CA SER A 86 -0.66 14.24 14.61
C SER A 86 0.02 15.03 13.48
N SER A 87 0.83 14.35 12.66
CA SER A 87 1.58 14.97 11.56
C SER A 87 1.76 14.00 10.40
N ASP A 88 1.84 14.54 9.18
CA ASP A 88 2.27 13.79 8.00
C ASP A 88 3.78 13.89 7.77
N TYR A 89 4.44 14.75 8.54
CA TYR A 89 5.83 15.12 8.35
C TYR A 89 6.57 15.16 9.68
N ILE A 90 7.59 14.30 9.81
CA ILE A 90 8.39 14.16 11.02
C ILE A 90 9.88 14.19 10.68
N LYS A 91 10.68 14.65 11.65
CA LYS A 91 12.13 14.54 11.62
C LYS A 91 12.57 13.70 12.81
N ILE A 92 13.32 12.64 12.53
CA ILE A 92 13.90 11.77 13.53
C ILE A 92 15.40 12.03 13.65
N THR A 93 15.94 11.85 14.85
CA THR A 93 17.38 11.83 15.11
C THR A 93 17.71 10.51 15.79
N SER A 94 18.69 9.78 15.28
CA SER A 94 19.14 8.52 15.88
C SER A 94 19.99 8.75 17.13
N SER A 95 20.24 7.70 17.90
CA SER A 95 21.20 7.74 19.02
C SER A 95 22.63 8.12 18.61
N GLN A 96 22.97 7.99 17.33
CA GLN A 96 24.27 8.40 16.76
C GLN A 96 24.27 9.84 16.22
N GLY A 97 23.17 10.58 16.36
CA GLY A 97 23.02 11.95 15.87
C GLY A 97 22.69 12.07 14.38
N VAL A 98 22.44 10.95 13.68
CA VAL A 98 22.02 10.96 12.27
C VAL A 98 20.55 11.38 12.19
N THR A 99 20.23 12.35 11.34
CA THR A 99 18.84 12.79 11.15
C THR A 99 18.26 12.26 9.86
N ALA A 100 16.99 11.87 9.90
CA ALA A 100 16.21 11.53 8.71
C ALA A 100 14.84 12.22 8.77
N THR A 101 14.31 12.55 7.60
CA THR A 101 13.09 13.31 7.45
C THR A 101 12.07 12.44 6.75
N ILE A 102 10.96 12.11 7.41
CA ILE A 102 9.98 11.16 6.92
C ILE A 102 8.67 11.89 6.65
N GLN A 103 8.15 11.78 5.43
CA GLN A 103 6.92 12.46 5.02
C GLN A 103 5.97 11.57 4.25
N PHE A 104 4.67 11.78 4.45
CA PHE A 104 3.66 11.41 3.49
C PHE A 104 3.52 12.51 2.43
N VAL A 105 3.60 12.12 1.17
CA VAL A 105 3.26 12.99 0.04
C VAL A 105 1.97 12.50 -0.58
N GLU A 106 0.97 13.36 -0.56
CA GLU A 106 -0.33 13.03 -1.11
C GLU A 106 -0.26 12.82 -2.63
N GLY A 107 -1.02 11.83 -3.11
CA GLY A 107 -1.25 11.66 -4.54
C GLY A 107 -2.06 12.83 -5.09
N GLY A 108 -1.85 13.15 -6.36
CA GLY A 108 -2.59 14.23 -7.02
C GLY A 108 -4.05 13.83 -7.20
N THR A 109 -4.96 14.77 -6.97
CA THR A 109 -6.37 14.63 -7.34
C THR A 109 -6.63 15.36 -8.65
N GLY A 110 -7.26 14.68 -9.62
CA GLY A 110 -7.70 15.27 -10.88
C GLY A 110 -6.67 15.28 -12.02
N GLY A 111 -6.92 14.48 -13.06
CA GLY A 111 -6.26 14.56 -14.39
C GLY A 111 -4.82 14.02 -14.45
N SER A 112 -3.94 14.51 -13.58
CA SER A 112 -2.65 13.91 -13.28
C SER A 112 -2.89 12.82 -12.23
N CYS A 113 -2.53 11.59 -12.53
CA CYS A 113 -2.72 10.43 -11.66
C CYS A 113 -1.38 10.07 -10.96
N PRO A 114 -0.80 10.90 -10.05
CA PRO A 114 0.36 10.45 -9.28
C PRO A 114 -0.10 9.73 -8.02
N ASN A 115 0.53 8.58 -7.75
CA ASN A 115 0.34 7.83 -6.53
C ASN A 115 0.86 8.61 -5.32
N GLY A 116 0.13 8.57 -4.21
CA GLY A 116 0.63 8.95 -2.90
C GLY A 116 1.74 8.01 -2.45
N LYS A 117 2.66 8.54 -1.64
CA LYS A 117 3.91 7.87 -1.29
C LYS A 117 4.38 8.27 0.09
N ILE A 118 5.23 7.41 0.67
CA ILE A 118 6.04 7.75 1.83
C ILE A 118 7.45 8.01 1.34
N GLU A 119 8.05 9.11 1.80
CA GLU A 119 9.41 9.47 1.45
C GLU A 119 10.27 9.61 2.70
N VAL A 120 11.55 9.28 2.54
CA VAL A 120 12.60 9.52 3.52
C VAL A 120 13.66 10.36 2.83
N ASP A 121 13.91 11.56 3.35
CA ASP A 121 14.82 12.56 2.78
C ASP A 121 14.57 12.81 1.28
N GLY A 122 13.28 12.86 0.90
CA GLY A 122 12.83 13.08 -0.49
C GLY A 122 12.91 11.85 -1.40
N VAL A 123 13.29 10.68 -0.88
CA VAL A 123 13.33 9.43 -1.64
C VAL A 123 12.13 8.55 -1.26
N SER A 124 11.34 8.16 -2.25
CA SER A 124 10.18 7.27 -2.04
C SER A 124 10.61 5.89 -1.58
N ILE A 125 10.01 5.39 -0.51
CA ILE A 125 10.19 4.00 -0.02
C ILE A 125 9.13 3.04 -0.56
N THR A 126 8.11 3.57 -1.22
CA THR A 126 7.09 2.80 -1.97
C THR A 126 7.26 2.94 -3.47
N SER A 127 6.89 1.92 -4.24
CA SER A 127 6.83 2.03 -5.71
C SER A 127 5.77 3.03 -6.15
N THR A 128 6.17 4.04 -6.94
CA THR A 128 5.30 5.12 -7.42
C THR A 128 4.82 4.94 -8.86
N ASP A 129 5.16 3.82 -9.51
CA ASP A 129 4.73 3.54 -10.87
C ASP A 129 3.19 3.51 -10.98
N VAL A 130 2.65 4.27 -11.93
CA VAL A 130 1.20 4.52 -12.03
C VAL A 130 0.39 3.30 -12.50
N ASN A 131 1.05 2.28 -13.07
CA ASN A 131 0.42 1.07 -13.60
C ASN A 131 0.59 -0.14 -12.67
N SER A 132 1.76 -0.28 -12.08
CA SER A 132 2.26 -1.50 -11.41
C SER A 132 2.78 -1.26 -9.99
N GLY A 133 2.90 0.00 -9.56
CA GLY A 133 3.28 0.37 -8.21
C GLY A 133 2.10 0.32 -7.23
N VAL A 134 2.18 1.19 -6.23
CA VAL A 134 1.16 1.31 -5.19
C VAL A 134 0.83 2.76 -4.93
N ASN A 135 -0.32 2.99 -4.31
CA ASN A 135 -0.77 4.30 -3.89
C ASN A 135 -0.96 4.30 -2.37
N VAL A 136 -0.17 5.09 -1.66
CA VAL A 136 -0.34 5.26 -0.21
C VAL A 136 -1.40 6.31 0.04
N ILE A 137 -2.33 6.01 0.93
CA ILE A 137 -3.38 6.95 1.35
C ILE A 137 -3.49 7.00 2.87
N LYS A 138 -3.90 8.17 3.35
CA LYS A 138 -4.24 8.41 4.75
C LYS A 138 -5.45 7.59 5.17
N LYS A 139 -5.41 6.99 6.36
CA LYS A 139 -6.60 6.37 6.93
C LYS A 139 -7.61 7.45 7.32
N ASN A 140 -8.79 7.41 6.70
CA ASN A 140 -9.88 8.36 6.93
C ASN A 140 -9.48 9.85 6.79
N GLY A 141 -8.46 10.16 5.98
CA GLY A 141 -7.95 11.52 5.81
C GLY A 141 -7.17 12.08 7.01
N GLY A 142 -6.92 11.28 8.05
CA GLY A 142 -6.09 11.66 9.20
C GLY A 142 -4.60 11.67 8.86
N ALA A 143 -3.78 12.25 9.74
CA ALA A 143 -2.34 12.26 9.56
C ALA A 143 -1.76 10.84 9.70
N ILE A 144 -0.66 10.55 8.99
CA ILE A 144 -0.07 9.20 9.02
C ILE A 144 0.74 8.92 10.29
N PHE A 145 1.22 9.95 11.00
CA PHE A 145 1.90 9.82 12.28
C PHE A 145 1.06 10.44 13.40
N THR A 146 0.98 9.73 14.52
CA THR A 146 0.50 10.27 15.79
C THR A 146 1.57 9.99 16.83
N ILE A 147 2.08 11.04 17.46
CA ILE A 147 3.20 10.96 18.40
C ILE A 147 2.69 11.43 19.75
N TYR A 148 2.97 10.66 20.78
CA TYR A 148 2.66 10.98 22.17
C TYR A 148 3.97 11.06 22.95
N ASN A 149 4.20 12.18 23.64
CA ASN A 149 5.36 12.35 24.50
C ASN A 149 4.92 12.34 25.97
N PRO A 150 4.81 11.16 26.62
CA PRO A 150 4.40 11.06 28.02
C PRO A 150 5.46 11.63 28.98
N ASP A 151 5.01 12.10 30.14
CA ASP A 151 5.90 12.53 31.22
C ASP A 151 6.80 11.36 31.67
N ASN A 152 8.11 11.63 31.81
CA ASN A 152 9.09 10.71 32.40
C ASN A 152 9.19 9.32 31.73
N THR A 153 8.71 9.17 30.49
CA THR A 153 8.80 7.91 29.73
C THR A 153 9.10 8.19 28.26
N PRO A 154 9.68 7.23 27.51
CA PRO A 154 10.05 7.50 26.12
C PRO A 154 8.83 7.78 25.23
N PRO A 155 8.96 8.69 24.23
CA PRO A 155 7.89 8.96 23.29
C PRO A 155 7.40 7.70 22.57
N VAL A 156 6.11 7.69 22.25
CA VAL A 156 5.44 6.64 21.47
C VAL A 156 4.94 7.23 20.16
N ILE A 157 5.27 6.59 19.05
CA ILE A 157 4.78 6.96 17.73
C ILE A 157 3.93 5.84 17.15
N THR A 158 2.72 6.19 16.74
CA THR A 158 1.81 5.33 15.99
C THR A 158 1.79 5.81 14.53
N THR A 159 2.05 4.88 13.62
CA THR A 159 2.02 5.11 12.17
C THR A 159 0.86 4.34 11.57
N ILE A 160 -0.05 5.03 10.87
CA ILE A 160 -1.23 4.43 10.26
C ILE A 160 -1.40 4.93 8.83
N PHE A 161 -1.42 4.01 7.88
CA PHE A 161 -1.69 4.31 6.47
C PHE A 161 -2.29 3.09 5.77
N ASP A 162 -2.97 3.36 4.66
CA ASP A 162 -3.44 2.34 3.75
C ASP A 162 -2.55 2.34 2.49
N VAL A 163 -2.30 1.16 1.96
CA VAL A 163 -1.69 0.99 0.64
C VAL A 163 -2.74 0.39 -0.29
N THR A 164 -2.95 1.04 -1.44
CA THR A 164 -3.86 0.56 -2.48
C THR A 164 -3.11 0.27 -3.76
N GLN A 165 -3.81 -0.32 -4.74
CA GLN A 165 -3.30 -0.42 -6.10
C GLN A 165 -2.83 0.94 -6.64
N ALA A 166 -1.90 0.93 -7.60
CA ALA A 166 -1.57 2.12 -8.36
C ALA A 166 -2.81 2.73 -9.03
N CYS A 167 -2.80 4.04 -9.21
CA CYS A 167 -3.98 4.79 -9.62
C CYS A 167 -4.56 4.41 -11.00
N GLN A 168 -3.76 3.86 -11.93
CA GLN A 168 -4.23 3.36 -13.23
C GLN A 168 -4.51 1.85 -13.25
N SER A 169 -4.40 1.17 -12.10
CA SER A 169 -4.64 -0.27 -12.04
C SER A 169 -6.11 -0.60 -12.38
N PRO A 170 -6.36 -1.62 -13.22
CA PRO A 170 -7.72 -2.05 -13.58
C PRO A 170 -8.40 -2.87 -12.48
N VAL A 171 -7.71 -3.14 -11.36
CA VAL A 171 -8.22 -3.97 -10.27
C VAL A 171 -7.96 -3.26 -8.94
N THR A 172 -8.93 -3.36 -8.04
CA THR A 172 -8.87 -2.80 -6.70
C THR A 172 -8.23 -3.76 -5.69
N ALA A 173 -7.29 -3.25 -4.89
CA ALA A 173 -6.67 -3.94 -3.77
C ALA A 173 -6.33 -2.92 -2.68
N LYS A 174 -6.41 -3.33 -1.41
CA LYS A 174 -6.12 -2.46 -0.26
C LYS A 174 -5.56 -3.30 0.87
N ALA A 175 -4.53 -2.80 1.54
CA ALA A 175 -4.02 -3.31 2.80
C ALA A 175 -3.81 -2.14 3.77
N GLU A 176 -4.15 -2.35 5.03
CA GLU A 176 -3.94 -1.37 6.11
C GLU A 176 -2.67 -1.73 6.88
N PHE A 177 -1.87 -0.72 7.22
CA PHE A 177 -0.69 -0.84 8.05
C PHE A 177 -0.84 0.07 9.26
N ASN A 178 -0.70 -0.52 10.45
CA ASN A 178 -0.82 0.15 11.73
C ASN A 178 0.26 -0.39 12.67
N THR A 179 1.24 0.46 12.95
CA THR A 179 2.41 0.09 13.75
C THR A 179 2.62 1.13 14.84
N THR A 180 2.86 0.68 16.07
CA THR A 180 3.17 1.55 17.21
C THR A 180 4.56 1.21 17.74
N VAL A 181 5.41 2.22 17.87
CA VAL A 181 6.80 2.09 18.30
C VAL A 181 7.05 3.00 19.49
N THR A 182 7.64 2.46 20.55
CA THR A 182 8.22 3.24 21.64
C THR A 182 9.67 3.54 21.32
N LEU A 183 10.07 4.80 21.45
CA LEU A 183 11.42 5.24 21.14
C LEU A 183 12.42 4.72 22.17
N ARG A 184 13.67 4.52 21.74
CA ARG A 184 14.75 4.03 22.60
C ARG A 184 15.52 5.15 23.31
N GLY A 185 14.98 6.36 23.35
CA GLY A 185 15.66 7.54 23.90
C GLY A 185 16.42 7.25 25.20
N ASN A 186 17.64 7.79 25.31
CA ASN A 186 18.44 7.80 26.53
C ASN A 186 17.67 8.59 27.60
N TYR A 187 16.86 7.89 28.38
CA TYR A 187 16.15 8.46 29.53
C TYR A 187 17.01 8.21 30.76
N GLY A 188 17.93 9.13 31.02
CA GLY A 188 18.84 9.06 32.15
C GLY A 188 19.95 10.09 32.06
N ASP A 189 19.68 11.26 32.65
CA ASP A 189 20.57 11.98 33.57
C ASP A 189 19.71 12.83 34.51
#